data_AF-A0A8C6XNU4-F1
#
_entry.id   AF-A0A8C6XNU4-F1
#
_cell.length_a   1.000
_cell.length_b   1.000
_cell.length_c   1.000
_cell.angle_alpha   90.00
_cell.angle_beta   90.00
_cell.angle_gamma   90.00
#
_symmetry.space_group_name_H-M   'P 1'
#
loop_
_entity.id
_entity.type
_entity.pdbx_description
1 polymer ?
#
loop_
_entity_poly.entity_id
_entity_poly.type
_entity_poly.pdbx_seq_one_letter_code
_entity_poly.pdbx_strand_id
1 'polypeptide(L)'
;ISYELWFKQILWELDSVRVIFQNGHVRDERNMLKMVTRMQRISIILKLLVEQFSVLETMTALDFFDFRDYLSPASGFQSLQFRLLENKIGVPQSLRVPYNRRHYRDNFKGKESELLLKSEQEPTLLQLVKAWLERTPGLEPEGFNFWGKFEANVLNGLEQEYAIVQAKEDSEEKEDQMAELQKQKEVLMSLFDEKLHEHLFSKGDRRLSYKAMKGALMIYFYRYAKGVIVSVNVSIHLDNHVCMVHRMIGSKAGTGGSSGYQYLRSTVSDRYKVFVDLFNLSTYLVPRSWIPKLNPTLHKFLYTAEYCDSSYFSSDDSD
;
A
#
# COMPACT_ATOMS: atom_id res chain seq x y z
N ILE A 1 7.09 -15.13 -21.97
CA ILE A 1 5.84 -14.80 -22.70
C ILE A 1 4.66 -14.67 -21.75
N SER A 2 4.43 -15.61 -20.83
CA SER A 2 3.32 -15.57 -19.85
C SER A 2 3.32 -14.35 -18.91
N TYR A 3 4.46 -13.96 -18.33
CA TYR A 3 4.53 -12.78 -17.44
C TYR A 3 4.08 -11.48 -18.12
N GLU A 4 4.53 -11.22 -19.35
CA GLU A 4 4.19 -10.01 -20.10
C GLU A 4 2.70 -9.96 -20.50
N LEU A 5 2.05 -11.11 -20.72
CA LEU A 5 0.60 -11.16 -20.92
C LEU A 5 -0.16 -10.75 -19.65
N TRP A 6 0.28 -11.23 -18.50
CA TRP A 6 -0.32 -10.86 -17.22
C TRP A 6 -0.04 -9.40 -16.84
N PHE A 7 1.14 -8.86 -17.13
CA PHE A 7 1.41 -7.43 -16.96
C PHE A 7 0.48 -6.59 -17.83
N LYS A 8 0.21 -7.00 -19.06
CA LYS A 8 -0.76 -6.32 -19.93
C LYS A 8 -2.17 -6.33 -19.32
N GLN A 9 -2.61 -7.47 -18.77
CA GLN A 9 -3.89 -7.56 -18.08
C GLN A 9 -3.94 -6.67 -16.84
N ILE A 10 -2.89 -6.68 -16.01
CA ILE A 10 -2.80 -5.83 -14.82
C ILE A 10 -2.88 -4.35 -15.23
N LEU A 11 -2.13 -3.93 -16.26
CA LEU A 11 -2.15 -2.57 -16.78
C LEU A 11 -3.55 -2.17 -17.28
N TRP A 12 -4.24 -3.08 -17.98
CA TRP A 12 -5.62 -2.86 -18.43
C TRP A 12 -6.58 -2.62 -17.27
N GLU A 13 -6.54 -3.48 -16.24
CA GLU A 13 -7.37 -3.31 -15.05
C GLU A 13 -7.01 -2.03 -14.30
N LEU A 14 -5.71 -1.77 -14.10
CA LEU A 14 -5.22 -0.60 -13.36
C LEU A 14 -5.61 0.71 -14.05
N ASP A 15 -5.42 0.82 -15.36
CA ASP A 15 -5.81 2.00 -16.12
C ASP A 15 -7.33 2.21 -16.06
N SER A 16 -8.11 1.14 -16.13
CA SER A 16 -9.56 1.23 -16.00
C SER A 16 -10.02 1.72 -14.61
N VAL A 17 -9.30 1.37 -13.54
CA VAL A 17 -9.54 1.88 -12.18
C VAL A 17 -9.13 3.35 -12.07
N ARG A 18 -7.96 3.72 -12.62
CA ARG A 18 -7.49 5.11 -12.67
C ARG A 18 -8.50 6.02 -13.37
N VAL A 19 -9.05 5.59 -14.51
CA VAL A 19 -10.07 6.34 -15.25
C VAL A 19 -11.35 6.55 -14.44
N ILE A 20 -11.80 5.55 -13.66
CA ILE A 20 -12.98 5.69 -12.80
C ILE A 20 -12.76 6.78 -11.73
N PHE A 21 -11.56 6.81 -11.13
CA PHE A 21 -11.20 7.89 -10.20
C PHE A 21 -11.12 9.26 -10.90
N GLN A 22 -10.46 9.33 -12.06
CA GLN A 22 -10.23 10.58 -12.80
C GLN A 22 -11.55 11.23 -13.26
N ASN A 23 -12.52 10.43 -13.71
CA ASN A 23 -13.81 10.93 -14.18
C ASN A 23 -14.78 11.26 -13.02
N GLY A 24 -14.37 11.12 -11.76
CA GLY A 24 -15.24 11.36 -10.60
C GLY A 24 -16.34 10.30 -10.39
N HIS A 25 -16.35 9.24 -11.21
CA HIS A 25 -17.34 8.17 -11.16
C HIS A 25 -17.25 7.26 -9.93
N VAL A 26 -16.18 7.40 -9.13
CA VAL A 26 -16.00 6.71 -7.84
C VAL A 26 -17.10 7.02 -6.82
N ARG A 27 -17.90 8.08 -7.02
CA ARG A 27 -19.02 8.44 -6.15
C ARG A 27 -20.25 7.53 -6.31
N ASP A 28 -20.36 6.80 -7.42
CA ASP A 28 -21.42 5.80 -7.63
C ASP A 28 -20.98 4.47 -7.00
N GLU A 29 -21.80 3.94 -6.08
CA GLU A 29 -21.55 2.67 -5.37
C GLU A 29 -21.33 1.49 -6.32
N ARG A 30 -21.99 1.48 -7.49
CA ARG A 30 -21.79 0.43 -8.51
C ARG A 30 -20.36 0.45 -9.06
N ASN A 31 -19.75 1.63 -9.17
CA ASN A 31 -18.36 1.77 -9.58
C ASN A 31 -17.40 1.39 -8.46
N MET A 32 -17.79 1.55 -7.18
CA MET A 32 -16.98 1.09 -6.05
C MET A 32 -16.81 -0.43 -6.07
N LEU A 33 -17.90 -1.19 -6.23
CA LEU A 33 -17.83 -2.66 -6.35
C LEU A 33 -16.95 -3.06 -7.54
N LYS A 34 -17.16 -2.44 -8.70
CA LYS A 34 -16.36 -2.69 -9.91
C LYS A 34 -14.87 -2.46 -9.68
N MET A 35 -14.50 -1.38 -8.99
CA MET A 35 -13.11 -1.09 -8.66
C MET A 35 -12.54 -2.13 -7.71
N VAL A 36 -13.26 -2.49 -6.64
CA VAL A 36 -12.84 -3.52 -5.68
C VAL A 36 -12.60 -4.85 -6.40
N THR A 37 -13.53 -5.31 -7.23
CA THR A 37 -13.38 -6.56 -8.00
C THR A 37 -12.17 -6.51 -8.93
N ARG A 38 -11.90 -5.38 -9.58
CA ARG A 38 -10.71 -5.22 -10.45
C ARG A 38 -9.40 -5.23 -9.67
N MET A 39 -9.36 -4.57 -8.52
CA MET A 39 -8.18 -4.59 -7.64
C MET A 39 -7.95 -5.98 -7.05
N GLN A 40 -9.01 -6.70 -6.68
CA GLN A 40 -8.93 -8.10 -6.29
C GLN A 40 -8.40 -8.99 -7.42
N ARG A 41 -8.86 -8.78 -8.66
CA ARG A 41 -8.35 -9.49 -9.84
C ARG A 41 -6.86 -9.24 -10.04
N ILE A 42 -6.39 -8.00 -9.94
CA ILE A 42 -4.95 -7.67 -10.00
C ILE A 42 -4.18 -8.46 -8.93
N SER A 43 -4.68 -8.50 -7.69
CA SER A 43 -4.04 -9.25 -6.61
C SER A 43 -3.99 -10.75 -6.87
N ILE A 44 -5.05 -11.34 -7.44
CA ILE A 44 -5.06 -12.77 -7.81
C ILE A 44 -4.06 -13.04 -8.93
N ILE A 45 -3.98 -12.17 -9.95
CA ILE A 45 -2.98 -12.30 -11.02
C ILE A 45 -1.57 -12.22 -10.42
N LEU A 46 -1.30 -11.28 -9.52
CA LEU A 46 0.01 -11.18 -8.85
C LEU A 46 0.35 -12.43 -8.04
N LYS A 47 -0.62 -13.04 -7.34
CA LYS A 47 -0.41 -14.33 -6.65
C LYS A 47 -0.02 -15.43 -7.63
N LEU A 48 -0.70 -15.53 -8.76
CA LEU A 48 -0.33 -16.49 -9.82
C LEU A 48 1.07 -16.22 -10.36
N LEU A 49 1.45 -14.95 -10.57
CA LEU A 49 2.79 -14.57 -11.00
C LEU A 49 3.87 -14.94 -9.98
N VAL A 50 3.56 -14.92 -8.68
CA VAL A 50 4.45 -15.36 -7.60
C VAL A 50 4.64 -16.88 -7.66
N GLU A 51 3.55 -17.65 -7.83
CA GLU A 51 3.59 -19.11 -7.94
C GLU A 51 4.33 -19.58 -9.20
N GLN A 52 4.25 -18.83 -10.30
CA GLN A 52 4.87 -19.17 -11.57
C GLN A 52 6.41 -19.23 -11.50
N PHE A 53 7.06 -18.64 -10.47
CA PHE A 53 8.49 -18.84 -10.25
C PHE A 53 8.87 -20.31 -10.05
N SER A 54 8.00 -21.11 -9.41
CA SER A 54 8.22 -22.54 -9.19
C SER A 54 8.52 -23.31 -10.49
N VAL A 55 7.92 -22.90 -11.60
CA VAL A 55 8.16 -23.49 -12.93
C VAL A 55 9.59 -23.23 -13.39
N LEU A 56 10.05 -21.98 -13.30
CA LEU A 56 11.45 -21.65 -13.63
C LEU A 56 12.43 -22.25 -12.63
N GLU A 57 11.98 -22.49 -11.41
CA GLU A 57 12.80 -23.12 -10.38
C GLU A 57 13.05 -24.63 -10.63
N THR A 58 12.37 -25.25 -11.58
CA THR A 58 12.69 -26.63 -12.02
C THR A 58 14.00 -26.71 -12.82
N MET A 59 14.45 -25.60 -13.39
CA MET A 59 15.72 -25.52 -14.11
C MET A 59 16.90 -25.39 -13.13
N THR A 60 17.97 -26.14 -13.36
CA THR A 60 19.18 -26.05 -12.53
C THR A 60 20.03 -24.83 -12.90
N ALA A 61 20.87 -24.37 -11.98
CA ALA A 61 21.78 -23.26 -12.27
C ALA A 61 22.82 -23.62 -13.35
N LEU A 62 23.19 -24.90 -13.49
CA LEU A 62 24.11 -25.38 -14.53
C LEU A 62 23.45 -25.28 -15.90
N ASP A 63 22.24 -25.83 -16.06
CA ASP A 63 21.49 -25.75 -17.32
C ASP A 63 21.23 -24.29 -17.72
N PHE A 64 20.92 -23.42 -16.74
CA PHE A 64 20.77 -22.00 -17.00
C PHE A 64 22.07 -21.37 -17.52
N PHE A 65 23.23 -21.78 -16.99
CA PHE A 65 24.52 -21.22 -17.37
C PHE A 65 24.89 -21.57 -18.81
N ASP A 66 24.49 -22.74 -19.31
CA ASP A 66 24.77 -23.21 -20.68
C ASP A 66 24.20 -22.29 -21.77
N PHE A 67 23.09 -21.58 -21.50
CA PHE A 67 22.48 -20.66 -22.47
C PHE A 67 22.45 -19.19 -22.00
N ARG A 68 22.96 -18.89 -20.81
CA ARG A 68 22.95 -17.54 -20.24
C ARG A 68 23.62 -16.50 -21.14
N ASP A 69 24.66 -16.88 -21.85
CA ASP A 69 25.45 -15.96 -22.68
C ASP A 69 24.67 -15.43 -23.89
N TYR A 70 23.69 -16.19 -24.40
CA TYR A 70 22.78 -15.74 -25.47
C TYR A 70 21.81 -14.64 -25.00
N LEU A 71 21.65 -14.46 -23.69
CA LEU A 71 20.77 -13.46 -23.11
C LEU A 71 21.47 -12.10 -22.93
N SER A 72 22.80 -12.02 -23.01
CA SER A 72 23.50 -10.74 -22.84
C SER A 72 23.34 -9.86 -24.09
N PRO A 73 23.04 -8.55 -23.96
CA PRO A 73 22.89 -7.74 -22.75
C PRO A 73 21.44 -7.58 -22.26
N ALA A 74 20.51 -8.42 -22.73
CA ALA A 74 19.11 -8.34 -22.39
C ALA A 74 18.86 -8.61 -20.90
N SER A 75 17.91 -7.87 -20.31
CA SER A 75 17.55 -8.04 -18.90
C SER A 75 16.14 -7.54 -18.59
N GLY A 76 15.64 -7.89 -17.40
CA GLY A 76 14.36 -7.39 -16.88
C GLY A 76 14.30 -5.85 -16.72
N PHE A 77 15.43 -5.14 -16.79
CA PHE A 77 15.42 -3.66 -16.84
C PHE A 77 14.71 -3.11 -18.07
N GLN A 78 14.63 -3.89 -19.15
CA GLN A 78 14.00 -3.54 -20.41
C GLN A 78 12.52 -3.96 -20.46
N SER A 79 11.94 -4.50 -19.37
CA SER A 79 10.50 -4.76 -19.33
C SER A 79 9.71 -3.44 -19.22
N LEU A 80 9.21 -2.98 -20.36
CA LEU A 80 8.42 -1.75 -20.46
C LEU A 80 7.18 -1.83 -19.56
N GLN A 81 6.44 -2.94 -19.62
CA GLN A 81 5.19 -3.08 -18.89
C GLN A 81 5.40 -3.11 -17.37
N PHE A 82 6.49 -3.69 -16.89
CA PHE A 82 6.84 -3.64 -15.47
C PHE A 82 7.10 -2.19 -15.01
N ARG A 83 7.81 -1.38 -15.81
CA ARG A 83 8.05 0.03 -15.49
C ARG A 83 6.78 0.88 -15.56
N LEU A 84 5.93 0.65 -16.56
CA LEU A 84 4.61 1.28 -16.63
C LEU A 84 3.75 0.94 -15.40
N LEU A 85 3.80 -0.31 -14.93
CA LEU A 85 3.06 -0.75 -13.75
C LEU A 85 3.53 0.01 -12.50
N GLU A 86 4.83 0.05 -12.25
CA GLU A 86 5.39 0.78 -11.11
C GLU A 86 5.02 2.28 -11.13
N ASN A 87 5.14 2.92 -12.30
CA ASN A 87 4.81 4.34 -12.45
C ASN A 87 3.32 4.60 -12.21
N LYS A 88 2.44 3.79 -12.82
CA LYS A 88 0.98 3.94 -12.72
C LYS A 88 0.46 3.64 -11.32
N ILE A 89 1.06 2.71 -10.57
CA ILE A 89 0.74 2.51 -9.15
C ILE A 89 1.20 3.74 -8.35
N GLY A 90 2.43 4.20 -8.58
CA GLY A 90 2.96 5.44 -8.02
C GLY A 90 4.29 5.30 -7.30
N VAL A 91 5.20 4.44 -7.77
CA VAL A 91 6.57 4.35 -7.23
C VAL A 91 7.32 5.65 -7.57
N PRO A 92 7.72 6.46 -6.56
CA PRO A 92 8.38 7.74 -6.82
C PRO A 92 9.78 7.54 -7.39
N GLN A 93 10.15 8.37 -8.37
CA GLN A 93 11.46 8.30 -9.00
C GLN A 93 12.61 8.51 -8.00
N SER A 94 12.44 9.41 -7.04
CA SER A 94 13.42 9.71 -5.98
C SER A 94 13.71 8.53 -5.04
N LEU A 95 12.81 7.55 -4.96
CA LEU A 95 12.93 6.40 -4.07
C LEU A 95 13.50 5.17 -4.76
N ARG A 96 13.60 5.18 -6.09
CA ARG A 96 14.17 4.05 -6.84
C ARG A 96 15.64 3.89 -6.51
N VAL A 97 16.07 2.65 -6.30
CA VAL A 97 17.48 2.36 -6.05
C VAL A 97 18.27 2.61 -7.33
N PRO A 98 19.29 3.48 -7.32
CA PRO A 98 20.10 3.72 -8.49
C PRO A 98 20.94 2.47 -8.80
N TYR A 99 21.08 2.16 -10.08
CA TYR A 99 22.10 1.24 -10.56
C TYR A 99 22.86 1.91 -11.70
N ASN A 100 24.19 1.73 -11.73
CA ASN A 100 25.08 2.35 -12.72
C ASN A 100 24.93 3.87 -12.89
N ARG A 101 24.43 4.58 -11.88
CA ARG A 101 24.15 6.03 -11.89
C ARG A 101 23.26 6.48 -13.08
N ARG A 102 22.44 5.58 -13.62
CA ARG A 102 21.55 5.83 -14.76
C ARG A 102 20.09 5.91 -14.33
N HIS A 103 19.30 6.64 -15.09
CA HIS A 103 17.85 6.63 -14.93
C HIS A 103 17.33 5.31 -15.50
N TYR A 104 16.31 4.70 -14.87
CA TYR A 104 15.75 3.43 -15.38
C TYR A 104 15.23 3.56 -16.83
N ARG A 105 14.85 4.77 -17.23
CA ARG A 105 14.36 5.13 -18.57
C ARG A 105 15.46 5.11 -19.65
N ASP A 106 16.74 5.16 -19.26
CA ASP A 106 17.87 5.14 -20.21
C ASP A 106 17.94 3.84 -21.03
N ASN A 107 17.21 2.80 -20.60
CA ASN A 107 17.07 1.54 -21.32
C ASN A 107 16.07 1.60 -22.49
N PHE A 108 15.29 2.67 -22.62
CA PHE A 108 14.16 2.79 -23.56
C PHE A 108 14.36 3.95 -24.54
N LYS A 109 13.92 3.78 -25.79
CA LYS A 109 14.06 4.78 -26.86
C LYS A 109 12.75 4.98 -27.62
N GLY A 110 12.63 6.12 -28.32
CA GLY A 110 11.46 6.44 -29.15
C GLY A 110 10.14 6.33 -28.39
N LYS A 111 9.16 5.66 -29.00
CA LYS A 111 7.79 5.51 -28.47
C LYS A 111 7.74 4.91 -27.05
N GLU A 112 8.65 4.00 -26.70
CA GLU A 112 8.65 3.40 -25.37
C GLU A 112 9.05 4.41 -24.28
N SER A 113 10.02 5.26 -24.59
CA SER A 113 10.45 6.34 -23.68
C SER A 113 9.35 7.38 -23.50
N GLU A 114 8.63 7.71 -24.58
CA GLU A 114 7.45 8.59 -24.54
C GLU A 114 6.32 8.02 -23.68
N LEU A 115 6.05 6.71 -23.78
CA LEU A 115 5.06 6.03 -22.93
C LEU A 115 5.45 6.09 -21.44
N LEU A 116 6.74 5.91 -21.13
CA LEU A 116 7.24 6.02 -19.76
C LEU A 116 7.12 7.45 -19.23
N LEU A 117 7.52 8.45 -20.01
CA LEU A 117 7.33 9.87 -19.68
C LEU A 117 5.86 10.17 -19.38
N LYS A 118 4.94 9.70 -20.25
CA LYS A 118 3.51 9.87 -20.04
C LYS A 118 3.04 9.22 -18.73
N SER A 119 3.49 8.00 -18.43
CA SER A 119 3.13 7.32 -17.18
C SER A 119 3.65 8.00 -15.91
N GLU A 120 4.74 8.76 -15.98
CA GLU A 120 5.25 9.56 -14.85
C GLU A 120 4.44 10.84 -14.64
N GLN A 121 3.89 11.41 -15.73
CA GLN A 121 3.15 12.68 -15.71
C GLN A 121 1.66 12.49 -15.40
N GLU A 122 1.06 11.40 -15.85
CA GLU A 122 -0.35 11.13 -15.57
C GLU A 122 -0.60 10.85 -14.08
N PRO A 123 -1.80 11.16 -13.57
CA PRO A 123 -2.16 10.85 -12.19
C PRO A 123 -1.97 9.36 -11.85
N THR A 124 -1.17 9.09 -10.83
CA THR A 124 -0.92 7.73 -10.34
C THR A 124 -2.09 7.22 -9.51
N LEU A 125 -2.20 5.91 -9.32
CA LEU A 125 -3.20 5.33 -8.42
C LEU A 125 -3.07 5.91 -7.00
N LEU A 126 -1.84 6.06 -6.48
CA LEU A 126 -1.58 6.70 -5.19
C LEU A 126 -2.19 8.10 -5.11
N GLN A 127 -1.95 8.95 -6.12
CA GLN A 127 -2.46 10.32 -6.14
C GLN A 127 -3.99 10.37 -6.19
N LEU A 128 -4.60 9.49 -6.98
CA LEU A 128 -6.05 9.37 -7.13
C LEU A 128 -6.72 8.87 -5.84
N VAL A 129 -6.15 7.85 -5.21
CA VAL A 129 -6.59 7.32 -3.91
C VAL A 129 -6.43 8.37 -2.83
N LYS A 130 -5.29 9.07 -2.77
CA LYS A 130 -5.05 10.17 -1.83
C LYS A 130 -6.14 11.24 -1.94
N ALA A 131 -6.42 11.72 -3.15
CA ALA A 131 -7.47 12.72 -3.37
C ALA A 131 -8.86 12.21 -2.97
N TRP A 132 -9.14 10.92 -3.16
CA TRP A 132 -10.39 10.30 -2.70
C TRP A 132 -10.49 10.22 -1.18
N LEU A 133 -9.43 9.81 -0.50
CA LEU A 133 -9.35 9.77 0.98
C LEU A 133 -9.50 11.14 1.63
N GLU A 134 -8.99 12.20 0.99
CA GLU A 134 -9.15 13.58 1.48
C GLU A 134 -10.61 14.07 1.49
N ARG A 135 -11.51 13.35 0.82
CA ARG A 135 -12.95 13.62 0.75
C ARG A 135 -13.76 12.59 1.55
N THR A 136 -13.12 11.78 2.39
CA THR A 136 -13.84 10.84 3.25
C THR A 136 -14.82 11.62 4.12
N PRO A 137 -16.12 11.28 4.06
CA PRO A 137 -17.15 11.98 4.83
C PRO A 137 -16.93 11.79 6.32
N GLY A 138 -17.09 12.85 7.10
CA GLY A 138 -16.94 12.89 8.56
C GLY A 138 -15.60 13.43 9.06
N LEU A 139 -14.70 13.82 8.15
CA LEU A 139 -13.49 14.57 8.46
C LEU A 139 -13.77 16.06 8.70
N GLU A 140 -14.94 16.56 8.31
CA GLU A 140 -15.30 17.97 8.39
C GLU A 140 -15.41 18.43 9.86
N PRO A 141 -14.79 19.56 10.25
CA PRO A 141 -14.86 20.09 11.61
C PRO A 141 -16.28 20.45 12.05
N GLU A 142 -17.08 21.02 11.15
CA GLU A 142 -18.48 21.38 11.37
C GLU A 142 -19.44 20.18 11.27
N GLY A 143 -18.93 19.02 10.85
CA GLY A 143 -19.70 17.80 10.66
C GLY A 143 -19.51 16.81 11.80
N PHE A 144 -19.12 15.58 11.46
CA PHE A 144 -18.82 14.57 12.48
C PHE A 144 -17.57 14.91 13.30
N ASN A 145 -16.60 15.65 12.73
CA ASN A 145 -15.31 15.97 13.32
C ASN A 145 -14.60 14.72 13.89
N PHE A 146 -14.40 13.71 13.03
CA PHE A 146 -13.72 12.48 13.42
C PHE A 146 -12.40 12.76 14.13
N TRP A 147 -11.57 13.65 13.58
CA TRP A 147 -10.22 13.87 14.07
C TRP A 147 -10.18 14.47 15.48
N GLY A 148 -10.95 15.54 15.73
CA GLY A 148 -10.97 16.17 17.06
C GLY A 148 -11.57 15.26 18.12
N LYS A 149 -12.62 14.48 17.78
CA LYS A 149 -13.19 13.48 18.70
C LYS A 149 -12.22 12.34 18.97
N PHE A 150 -11.52 11.86 17.95
CA PHE A 150 -10.56 10.79 18.09
C PHE A 150 -9.39 11.21 18.98
N GLU A 151 -8.84 12.41 18.77
CA GLU A 151 -7.79 12.98 19.62
C GLU A 151 -8.23 13.08 21.09
N ALA A 152 -9.40 13.64 21.35
CA ALA A 152 -9.94 13.76 22.71
C ALA A 152 -10.12 12.39 23.39
N ASN A 153 -10.63 11.39 22.65
CA ASN A 153 -10.83 10.05 23.18
C ASN A 153 -9.51 9.32 23.45
N VAL A 154 -8.51 9.47 22.57
CA VAL A 154 -7.18 8.88 22.77
C VAL A 154 -6.51 9.49 23.99
N LEU A 155 -6.58 10.81 24.15
CA LEU A 155 -6.03 11.49 25.32
C LEU A 155 -6.69 11.00 26.61
N ASN A 156 -8.02 10.97 26.64
CA ASN A 156 -8.78 10.50 27.79
C ASN A 156 -8.51 9.01 28.11
N GLY A 157 -8.43 8.17 27.08
CA GLY A 157 -8.11 6.75 27.23
C GLY A 157 -6.72 6.53 27.82
N LEU A 158 -5.71 7.27 27.35
CA LEU A 158 -4.36 7.21 27.89
C LEU A 158 -4.29 7.70 29.34
N GLU A 159 -5.05 8.75 29.70
CA GLU A 159 -5.15 9.22 31.08
C GLU A 159 -5.80 8.18 32.02
N GLN A 160 -6.83 7.47 31.55
CA GLN A 160 -7.47 6.39 32.30
C GLN A 160 -6.52 5.21 32.51
N GLU A 161 -5.83 4.74 31.45
CA GLU A 161 -4.84 3.66 31.54
C GLU A 161 -3.70 4.04 32.51
N TYR A 162 -3.24 5.30 32.45
CA TYR A 162 -2.22 5.81 33.36
C TYR A 162 -2.69 5.76 34.82
N ALA A 163 -3.91 6.20 35.09
CA ALA A 163 -4.48 6.15 36.44
C ALA A 163 -4.63 4.71 36.96
N ILE A 164 -5.00 3.76 36.09
CA ILE A 164 -5.12 2.34 36.42
C ILE A 164 -3.77 1.75 36.81
N VAL A 165 -2.73 1.98 36.01
CA VAL A 165 -1.37 1.46 36.30
C VAL A 165 -0.78 2.15 37.52
N GLN A 166 -0.99 3.45 37.68
CA GLN A 166 -0.50 4.21 38.83
C GLN A 166 -1.08 3.72 40.16
N ALA A 167 -2.35 3.28 40.16
CA ALA A 167 -3.03 2.75 41.35
C ALA A 167 -2.57 1.34 41.76
N LYS A 168 -1.78 0.64 40.94
CA LYS A 168 -1.20 -0.66 41.30
C LYS A 168 -0.14 -0.52 42.39
N GLU A 169 0.06 -1.59 43.15
CA GLU A 169 1.13 -1.67 44.15
C GLU A 169 2.51 -1.52 43.49
N ASP A 170 3.44 -0.89 44.21
CA ASP A 170 4.79 -0.64 43.71
C ASP A 170 5.52 -1.96 43.49
N SER A 171 5.93 -2.19 42.24
CA SER A 171 6.54 -3.42 41.76
C SER A 171 7.34 -3.13 40.48
N GLU A 172 8.30 -4.00 40.16
CA GLU A 172 9.04 -3.94 38.88
C GLU A 172 8.08 -4.03 37.68
N GLU A 173 7.02 -4.84 37.79
CA GLU A 173 5.97 -4.95 36.76
C GLU A 173 5.24 -3.61 36.54
N LYS A 174 4.99 -2.84 37.60
CA LYS A 174 4.39 -1.51 37.48
C LYS A 174 5.33 -0.56 36.74
N GLU A 175 6.62 -0.56 37.06
CA GLU A 175 7.61 0.28 36.38
C GLU A 175 7.68 -0.02 34.87
N ASP A 176 7.69 -1.30 34.50
CA ASP A 176 7.67 -1.74 33.10
C ASP A 176 6.41 -1.30 32.36
N GLN A 177 5.23 -1.47 33.00
CA GLN A 177 3.95 -1.04 32.42
C GLN A 177 3.88 0.47 32.24
N MET A 178 4.42 1.25 33.18
CA MET A 178 4.50 2.70 33.08
C MET A 178 5.42 3.15 31.94
N ALA A 179 6.57 2.50 31.77
CA ALA A 179 7.49 2.79 30.68
C ALA A 179 6.89 2.45 29.31
N GLU A 180 6.19 1.32 29.19
CA GLU A 180 5.50 0.95 27.96
C GLU A 180 4.35 1.90 27.62
N LEU A 181 3.54 2.28 28.61
CA LEU A 181 2.45 3.22 28.43
C LEU A 181 2.96 4.60 27.97
N GLN A 182 4.11 5.04 28.51
CA GLN A 182 4.74 6.29 28.10
C GLN A 182 5.19 6.24 26.62
N LYS A 183 5.81 5.13 26.18
CA LYS A 183 6.15 4.94 24.76
C LYS A 183 4.91 4.91 23.87
N GLN A 184 3.87 4.19 24.28
CA GLN A 184 2.62 4.11 23.55
C GLN A 184 1.96 5.50 23.43
N LYS A 185 1.97 6.29 24.50
CA LYS A 185 1.50 7.68 24.50
C LYS A 185 2.26 8.52 23.49
N GLU A 186 3.60 8.47 23.48
CA GLU A 186 4.42 9.23 22.51
C GLU A 186 4.08 8.84 21.07
N VAL A 187 3.98 7.53 20.79
CA VAL A 187 3.63 7.03 19.45
C VAL A 187 2.23 7.47 19.03
N LEU A 188 1.21 7.29 19.88
CA LEU A 188 -0.16 7.69 19.55
C LEU A 188 -0.30 9.21 19.42
N MET A 189 0.33 9.99 20.29
CA MET A 189 0.28 11.45 20.21
C MET A 189 1.02 12.00 18.99
N SER A 190 2.06 11.30 18.51
CA SER A 190 2.75 11.66 17.26
C SER A 190 1.83 11.66 16.02
N LEU A 191 0.69 10.96 16.09
CA LEU A 191 -0.32 10.96 15.03
C LEU A 191 -0.97 12.34 14.85
N PHE A 192 -1.13 13.09 15.93
CA PHE A 192 -1.80 14.39 15.95
C PHE A 192 -0.85 15.56 15.63
N ASP A 193 0.45 15.31 15.51
CA ASP A 193 1.44 16.30 15.08
C ASP A 193 1.52 16.40 13.54
N GLU A 194 0.85 17.42 12.99
CA GLU A 194 0.85 17.71 11.56
C GLU A 194 2.24 18.10 11.03
N LYS A 195 3.06 18.80 11.82
CA LYS A 195 4.42 19.21 11.39
C LYS A 195 5.35 18.02 11.27
N LEU A 196 5.27 17.09 12.23
CA LEU A 196 5.99 15.83 12.15
C LEU A 196 5.56 15.03 10.93
N HIS A 197 4.26 14.98 10.63
CA HIS A 197 3.75 14.34 9.43
C HIS A 197 4.33 14.96 8.15
N GLU A 198 4.32 16.29 8.03
CA GLU A 198 4.86 17.01 6.87
C GLU A 198 6.35 16.74 6.67
N HIS A 199 7.13 16.70 7.76
CA HIS A 199 8.55 16.34 7.71
C HIS A 199 8.75 14.93 7.16
N LEU A 200 8.03 13.92 7.69
CA LEU A 200 8.10 12.54 7.21
C LEU A 200 7.61 12.39 5.76
N PHE A 201 6.62 13.18 5.37
CA PHE A 201 6.12 13.24 3.99
C PHE A 201 7.21 13.79 3.05
N SER A 202 7.91 14.87 3.41
CA SER A 202 8.98 15.47 2.61
C SER A 202 10.18 14.53 2.42
N LYS A 203 10.50 13.71 3.42
CA LYS A 203 11.57 12.71 3.36
C LYS A 203 11.23 11.50 2.49
N GLY A 204 9.94 11.29 2.21
CA GLY A 204 9.47 10.06 1.59
C GLY A 204 9.47 8.88 2.57
N ASP A 205 9.16 9.12 3.85
CA ASP A 205 8.80 8.07 4.81
C ASP A 205 7.27 7.87 4.85
N ARG A 206 6.50 8.95 4.59
CA ARG A 206 5.06 8.89 4.32
C ARG A 206 4.75 9.21 2.84
N ARG A 207 3.58 8.79 2.33
CA ARG A 207 3.12 8.96 0.93
C ARG A 207 1.76 9.64 0.82
N LEU A 208 0.90 9.45 1.80
CA LEU A 208 -0.40 10.08 1.94
C LEU A 208 -0.25 11.46 2.58
N SER A 209 -1.10 12.40 2.17
CA SER A 209 -1.24 13.69 2.86
C SER A 209 -1.83 13.48 4.26
N TYR A 210 -1.67 14.46 5.13
CA TYR A 210 -2.21 14.39 6.48
C TYR A 210 -3.71 14.14 6.46
N LYS A 211 -4.45 14.88 5.62
CA LYS A 211 -5.89 14.71 5.45
C LYS A 211 -6.28 13.34 4.87
N ALA A 212 -5.52 12.80 3.91
CA ALA A 212 -5.77 11.46 3.40
C ALA A 212 -5.54 10.37 4.46
N MET A 213 -4.53 10.55 5.32
CA MET A 213 -4.26 9.64 6.44
C MET A 213 -5.43 9.63 7.44
N LYS A 214 -6.01 10.79 7.76
CA LYS A 214 -7.24 10.88 8.58
C LYS A 214 -8.39 10.10 7.94
N GLY A 215 -8.60 10.28 6.63
CA GLY A 215 -9.64 9.57 5.88
C GLY A 215 -9.43 8.05 5.83
N ALA A 216 -8.19 7.59 5.70
CA ALA A 216 -7.86 6.17 5.72
C ALA A 216 -8.12 5.54 7.09
N LEU A 217 -7.72 6.22 8.17
CA LEU A 217 -7.96 5.75 9.53
C LEU A 217 -9.47 5.73 9.87
N MET A 218 -10.22 6.74 9.40
CA MET A 218 -11.67 6.75 9.53
C MET A 218 -12.30 5.54 8.85
N ILE A 219 -11.92 5.23 7.61
CA ILE A 219 -12.41 4.03 6.92
C ILE A 219 -12.03 2.77 7.69
N TYR A 220 -10.80 2.70 8.22
CA TYR A 220 -10.32 1.54 8.97
C TYR A 220 -11.15 1.26 10.24
N PHE A 221 -11.55 2.30 10.97
CA PHE A 221 -12.32 2.14 12.21
C PHE A 221 -13.82 1.89 12.00
N TYR A 222 -14.45 2.49 10.99
CA TYR A 222 -15.91 2.44 10.80
C TYR A 222 -16.38 1.53 9.68
N ARG A 223 -15.48 1.08 8.82
CA ARG A 223 -15.78 -0.01 7.90
C ARG A 223 -15.05 -1.22 8.45
N TYR A 224 -15.77 -2.29 8.77
CA TYR A 224 -15.19 -3.63 8.81
C TYR A 224 -14.68 -3.90 7.40
N ALA A 225 -13.48 -3.40 7.07
CA ALA A 225 -13.05 -3.18 5.70
C ALA A 225 -12.59 -4.50 5.07
N LYS A 226 -13.53 -5.44 4.90
CA LYS A 226 -13.39 -6.55 3.95
C LYS A 226 -13.68 -6.00 2.55
N GLY A 227 -12.82 -5.14 1.99
CA GLY A 227 -12.88 -4.95 0.53
C GLY A 227 -12.22 -3.74 -0.11
N VAL A 228 -12.15 -2.55 0.51
CA VAL A 228 -11.80 -1.34 -0.26
C VAL A 228 -10.28 -1.11 -0.36
N ILE A 229 -9.50 -1.58 0.62
CA ILE A 229 -8.04 -1.48 0.57
C ILE A 229 -7.48 -2.87 0.31
N VAL A 230 -7.65 -3.36 -0.93
CA VAL A 230 -6.82 -4.48 -1.38
C VAL A 230 -5.43 -3.92 -1.62
N SER A 231 -4.53 -4.18 -0.68
CA SER A 231 -3.11 -3.88 -0.84
C SER A 231 -2.60 -4.66 -2.06
N VAL A 232 -2.40 -3.98 -3.19
CA VAL A 232 -1.65 -4.52 -4.32
C VAL A 232 -0.19 -4.56 -3.88
N ASN A 233 0.20 -5.66 -3.26
CA ASN A 233 1.54 -5.82 -2.71
C ASN A 233 2.46 -6.43 -3.77
N VAL A 234 3.07 -5.57 -4.58
CA VAL A 234 4.08 -5.98 -5.59
C VAL A 234 5.34 -6.53 -4.91
N SER A 235 5.57 -6.24 -3.62
CA SER A 235 6.78 -6.67 -2.90
C SER A 235 6.90 -8.19 -2.79
N ILE A 236 5.80 -8.93 -2.66
CA ILE A 236 5.82 -10.41 -2.56
C ILE A 236 6.41 -11.04 -3.84
N HIS A 237 6.14 -10.44 -5.00
CA HIS A 237 6.69 -10.89 -6.27
C HIS A 237 8.21 -10.65 -6.37
N LEU A 238 8.72 -9.57 -5.75
CA LEU A 238 10.14 -9.23 -5.77
C LEU A 238 10.97 -10.17 -4.87
N ASP A 239 10.40 -10.66 -3.76
CA ASP A 239 11.08 -11.61 -2.86
C ASP A 239 11.39 -12.96 -3.53
N ASN A 240 10.40 -13.57 -4.17
CA ASN A 240 10.60 -14.84 -4.88
C ASN A 240 11.58 -14.69 -6.05
N HIS A 241 11.51 -13.56 -6.76
CA HIS A 241 12.48 -13.26 -7.80
C HIS A 241 13.92 -13.18 -7.25
N VAL A 242 14.12 -12.54 -6.10
CA VAL A 242 15.43 -12.45 -5.44
C VAL A 242 15.97 -13.83 -5.07
N CYS A 243 15.13 -14.68 -4.47
CA CYS A 243 15.50 -16.05 -4.08
C CYS A 243 15.90 -16.90 -5.30
N MET A 244 15.06 -16.88 -6.35
CA MET A 244 15.35 -17.58 -7.60
C MET A 244 16.67 -17.09 -8.22
N VAL A 245 16.88 -15.77 -8.30
CA VAL A 245 18.11 -15.21 -8.88
C VAL A 245 19.34 -15.57 -8.04
N HIS A 246 19.24 -15.54 -6.71
CA HIS A 246 20.35 -15.97 -5.84
C HIS A 246 20.76 -17.42 -6.14
N ARG A 247 19.79 -18.31 -6.36
CA ARG A 247 20.03 -19.70 -6.75
C ARG A 247 20.63 -19.84 -8.16
N MET A 248 20.18 -19.03 -9.12
CA MET A 248 20.62 -19.13 -10.52
C MET A 248 22.01 -18.53 -10.78
N ILE A 249 22.37 -17.42 -10.12
CA ILE A 249 23.62 -16.70 -10.43
C ILE A 249 24.50 -16.40 -9.21
N GLY A 250 24.07 -16.72 -7.98
CA GLY A 250 24.81 -16.40 -6.77
C GLY A 250 25.13 -14.90 -6.68
N SER A 251 26.41 -14.58 -6.47
CA SER A 251 26.93 -13.21 -6.42
C SER A 251 27.39 -12.67 -7.79
N LYS A 252 27.15 -13.38 -8.90
CA LYS A 252 27.55 -12.91 -10.24
C LYS A 252 26.72 -11.68 -10.65
N ALA A 253 27.34 -10.80 -11.44
CA ALA A 253 26.66 -9.65 -12.03
C ALA A 253 25.52 -10.08 -12.97
N GLY A 254 24.47 -9.27 -13.05
CA GLY A 254 23.37 -9.48 -14.00
C GLY A 254 23.76 -9.11 -15.43
N THR A 255 23.11 -9.73 -16.42
CA THR A 255 23.33 -9.42 -17.86
C THR A 255 23.00 -7.97 -18.21
N GLY A 256 22.09 -7.34 -17.47
CA GLY A 256 21.75 -5.92 -17.60
C GLY A 256 22.73 -4.94 -16.94
N GLY A 257 23.86 -5.43 -16.42
CA GLY A 257 24.92 -4.61 -15.83
C GLY A 257 24.71 -4.22 -14.36
N SER A 258 23.72 -4.76 -13.65
CA SER A 258 23.61 -4.59 -12.19
C SER A 258 24.51 -5.58 -11.44
N SER A 259 24.63 -5.37 -10.13
CA SER A 259 25.25 -6.34 -9.20
C SER A 259 24.45 -7.64 -9.02
N GLY A 260 23.43 -7.89 -9.85
CA GLY A 260 22.63 -9.11 -9.83
C GLY A 260 21.78 -9.20 -8.56
N TYR A 261 22.00 -10.25 -7.78
CA TYR A 261 21.27 -10.54 -6.54
C TYR A 261 21.25 -9.34 -5.56
N GLN A 262 22.39 -8.67 -5.35
CA GLN A 262 22.47 -7.57 -4.38
C GLN A 262 21.58 -6.37 -4.76
N TYR A 263 21.52 -6.03 -6.06
CA TYR A 263 20.62 -5.01 -6.55
C TYR A 263 19.16 -5.41 -6.32
N LEU A 264 18.76 -6.64 -6.67
CA LEU A 264 17.38 -7.09 -6.48
C LEU A 264 16.98 -7.10 -5.01
N ARG A 265 17.88 -7.55 -4.12
CA ARG A 265 17.65 -7.51 -2.67
C ARG A 265 17.39 -6.08 -2.17
N SER A 266 18.09 -5.08 -2.72
CA SER A 266 17.85 -3.68 -2.36
C SER A 266 16.48 -3.15 -2.82
N THR A 267 15.85 -3.77 -3.82
CA THR A 267 14.49 -3.43 -4.25
C THR A 267 13.40 -4.03 -3.37
N VAL A 268 13.74 -5.00 -2.52
CA VAL A 268 12.89 -5.49 -1.43
C VAL A 268 12.99 -4.51 -0.26
N SER A 269 12.33 -3.38 -0.41
CA SER A 269 12.36 -2.29 0.57
C SER A 269 11.03 -1.53 0.55
N ASP A 270 10.69 -0.91 1.68
CA ASP A 270 9.54 0.00 1.82
C ASP A 270 9.60 1.18 0.85
N ARG A 271 10.77 1.47 0.26
CA ARG A 271 10.93 2.42 -0.85
C ARG A 271 9.99 2.13 -2.03
N TYR A 272 9.72 0.85 -2.32
CA TYR A 272 8.83 0.41 -3.39
C TYR A 272 7.40 0.11 -2.92
N LYS A 273 7.12 0.18 -1.61
CA LYS A 273 5.76 0.04 -1.07
C LYS A 273 5.01 1.36 -1.22
N VAL A 274 4.28 1.50 -2.33
CA VAL A 274 3.55 2.74 -2.66
C VAL A 274 2.51 3.12 -1.60
N PHE A 275 1.85 2.13 -1.00
CA PHE A 275 0.83 2.33 0.05
C PHE A 275 1.37 1.99 1.45
N VAL A 276 2.64 2.27 1.72
CA VAL A 276 3.29 1.97 3.03
C VAL A 276 2.52 2.53 4.23
N ASP A 277 1.92 3.72 4.09
CA ASP A 277 1.14 4.34 5.16
C ASP A 277 -0.03 3.48 5.62
N LEU A 278 -0.68 2.76 4.70
CA LEU A 278 -1.83 1.90 5.04
C LEU A 278 -1.43 0.71 5.93
N PHE A 279 -0.20 0.23 5.79
CA PHE A 279 0.36 -0.78 6.70
C PHE A 279 0.70 -0.16 8.06
N ASN A 280 1.30 1.04 8.04
CA ASN A 280 1.71 1.76 9.25
C ASN A 280 0.53 2.35 10.03
N LEU A 281 -0.69 2.40 9.47
CA LEU A 281 -1.90 2.75 10.23
C LEU A 281 -2.13 1.80 11.41
N SER A 282 -1.68 0.53 11.30
CA SER A 282 -1.78 -0.45 12.37
C SER A 282 -1.05 -0.03 13.65
N THR A 283 -0.04 0.84 13.55
CA THR A 283 0.66 1.44 14.70
C THR A 283 -0.26 2.30 15.57
N TYR A 284 -1.33 2.84 14.99
CA TYR A 284 -2.24 3.78 15.64
C TYR A 284 -3.59 3.19 16.04
N LEU A 285 -3.68 1.86 16.09
CA LEU A 285 -4.89 1.19 16.55
C LEU A 285 -5.04 1.34 18.05
N VAL A 286 -6.28 1.54 18.47
CA VAL A 286 -6.65 1.76 19.88
C VAL A 286 -7.81 0.85 20.25
N PRO A 287 -8.09 0.65 21.56
CA PRO A 287 -9.28 -0.06 22.01
C PRO A 287 -10.56 0.47 21.35
N ARG A 288 -11.50 -0.41 21.04
CA ARG A 288 -12.76 -0.03 20.37
C ARG A 288 -13.57 0.99 21.14
N SER A 289 -13.43 1.02 22.47
CA SER A 289 -14.06 2.00 23.36
C SER A 289 -13.58 3.44 23.10
N TRP A 290 -12.38 3.62 22.56
CA TRP A 290 -11.80 4.93 22.28
C TRP A 290 -12.23 5.46 20.90
N ILE A 291 -12.77 4.61 20.03
CA ILE A 291 -13.24 5.01 18.71
C ILE A 291 -14.51 5.88 18.88
N PRO A 292 -14.57 7.10 18.31
CA PRO A 292 -15.75 7.96 18.42
C PRO A 292 -17.01 7.27 17.91
N LYS A 293 -18.11 7.29 18.67
CA LYS A 293 -19.34 6.60 18.24
C LYS A 293 -20.06 7.36 17.13
N LEU A 294 -20.51 6.64 16.10
CA LEU A 294 -21.44 7.19 15.09
C LEU A 294 -22.85 7.22 15.69
N ASN A 295 -23.47 8.41 15.70
CA ASN A 295 -24.89 8.53 16.05
C ASN A 295 -25.75 8.18 14.82
N PRO A 296 -26.56 7.10 14.85
CA PRO A 296 -27.35 6.65 13.69
C PRO A 296 -28.36 7.67 13.17
N THR A 297 -28.82 8.59 14.04
CA THR A 297 -29.85 9.59 13.73
C THR A 297 -29.26 10.82 13.02
N LEU A 298 -28.03 11.21 13.39
CA LEU A 298 -27.33 12.38 12.84
C LEU A 298 -26.41 12.01 11.66
N HIS A 299 -25.95 10.75 11.61
CA HIS A 299 -24.99 10.26 10.61
C HIS A 299 -25.55 9.13 9.77
N LYS A 300 -26.84 9.23 9.39
CA LYS A 300 -27.54 8.20 8.61
C LYS A 300 -26.78 7.78 7.35
N PHE A 301 -26.14 8.71 6.65
CA PHE A 301 -25.30 8.40 5.48
C PHE A 301 -24.10 7.50 5.79
N LEU A 302 -23.38 7.78 6.90
CA LEU A 302 -22.24 6.97 7.35
C LEU A 302 -22.71 5.61 7.90
N TYR A 303 -23.85 5.58 8.57
CA TYR A 303 -24.46 4.38 9.16
C TYR A 303 -25.07 3.44 8.09
N THR A 304 -25.74 3.97 7.08
CA THR A 304 -26.27 3.18 5.95
C THR A 304 -25.13 2.59 5.11
N ALA A 305 -24.01 3.32 4.96
CA ALA A 305 -22.79 2.82 4.34
C ALA A 305 -22.05 1.74 5.16
N GLU A 306 -22.42 1.55 6.43
CA GLU A 306 -21.95 0.48 7.33
C GLU A 306 -22.87 -0.76 7.26
N TYR A 307 -24.18 -0.57 7.03
CA TYR A 307 -25.19 -1.65 7.02
C TYR A 307 -25.51 -2.23 5.63
N CYS A 308 -25.38 -1.48 4.53
CA CYS A 308 -25.69 -2.01 3.19
C CYS A 308 -24.72 -3.10 2.70
N ASP A 309 -23.58 -3.31 3.37
CA ASP A 309 -22.65 -4.42 3.10
C ASP A 309 -22.99 -5.71 3.88
N SER A 310 -23.80 -5.64 4.95
CA SER A 310 -24.16 -6.84 5.74
C SER A 310 -25.37 -7.58 5.21
N SER A 311 -26.30 -6.89 4.53
CA SER A 311 -27.52 -7.47 3.98
C SER A 311 -27.32 -8.29 2.70
N TYR A 312 -26.11 -8.32 2.12
CA TYR A 312 -25.82 -9.12 0.92
C TYR A 312 -25.26 -10.52 1.20
N PHE A 313 -25.03 -10.87 2.47
CA PHE A 313 -24.54 -12.20 2.88
C PHE A 313 -25.47 -12.94 3.85
N SER A 314 -26.64 -12.37 4.17
CA SER A 314 -27.76 -13.05 4.81
C SER A 314 -28.82 -13.30 3.75
N SER A 315 -28.53 -14.19 2.80
CA SER A 315 -29.59 -15.03 2.27
C SER A 315 -29.65 -16.23 3.21
N ASP A 316 -30.50 -16.12 4.24
CA ASP A 316 -30.99 -17.31 4.93
C ASP A 316 -31.69 -18.16 3.86
N ASP A 317 -31.09 -19.31 3.56
CA ASP A 317 -31.80 -20.44 2.96
C ASP A 317 -32.90 -20.84 3.96
N SER A 318 -34.09 -20.32 3.73
CA SER A 318 -35.34 -20.78 4.34
C SER A 318 -36.47 -20.57 3.34
N ASP A 319 -36.59 -21.53 2.41
CA ASP A 319 -37.75 -22.42 2.25
C ASP A 319 -37.63 -23.27 0.97
#